data_AF-A0A497NUQ4-F1
#
_entry.id   AF-A0A497NUQ4-F1
#
_cell.length_a   1.000
_cell.length_b   1.000
_cell.length_c   1.000
_cell.angle_alpha   90.00
_cell.angle_beta   90.00
_cell.angle_gamma   90.00
#
_symmetry.space_group_name_H-M   'P 1'
#
loop_
_entity.id
_entity.type
_entity.pdbx_description
1 polymer ?
#
loop_
_entity_poly.entity_id
_entity_poly.type
_entity_poly.pdbx_seq_one_letter_code
_entity_poly.pdbx_strand_id
1 'polypeptide(L)'
;MKRNVAVVILVIFLCSVFTVTGLAQESITSDYQGLRPIVDFVGEENLSVLDLIGFKAANRAMKELPFNKGETNILALTDAGYVAKIADYTTEKALDGVMLTSGASRGKGNLINVHKPYNAPLWFAFFDKRSKDCVYLEADSEVLKTYLDREKTEREVALSDFMNLADEEIFTRVAKENIDANKLLTDPEPWQEKMVANVFGGNEFSIVTLSNVWAKGLPNDFLKCAELHDHICPGLISGYLIAEYVKKELPSADPRREYTVIAVPPWCKDDVLITIFETNVGHKRMFVKWLTKEQRAALPKDAKNVANIIIKEDQETGEREGIVVAFNWNKAFEGSGTNATDLRDFGTYKWWWVRLKMDLWLMDYLDRPETLVSTLKRFTVDSPGEIEKLKSAGVNPLVELGIMPGPAGETPSNPVVGAIAAIAIAIAGVIAHVVRIKRKKN
;
A
#
# COMPACT_ATOMS: atom_id res chain seq x y z
N MET A 1 65.69 60.58 -25.19
CA MET A 1 64.73 59.99 -24.23
C MET A 1 63.48 59.62 -25.01
N LYS A 2 63.29 58.35 -25.38
CA LYS A 2 62.31 57.41 -24.76
C LYS A 2 61.00 58.15 -24.45
N ARG A 3 59.81 57.89 -25.00
CA ARG A 3 59.07 56.67 -25.44
C ARG A 3 57.61 57.23 -25.49
N ASN A 4 56.68 56.95 -26.40
CA ASN A 4 56.06 55.68 -26.72
C ASN A 4 55.11 55.83 -27.92
N VAL A 5 54.98 54.71 -28.62
CA VAL A 5 54.12 54.40 -29.75
C VAL A 5 52.70 54.05 -29.27
N ALA A 6 51.68 54.34 -30.08
CA ALA A 6 50.43 53.57 -30.10
C ALA A 6 50.02 53.31 -31.55
N VAL A 7 50.14 52.05 -31.95
CA VAL A 7 49.70 51.49 -33.24
C VAL A 7 48.25 51.03 -33.06
N VAL A 8 47.35 51.44 -33.95
CA VAL A 8 45.99 50.90 -34.07
C VAL A 8 45.98 49.99 -35.28
N ILE A 9 45.86 48.68 -35.07
CA ILE A 9 45.60 47.70 -36.13
C ILE A 9 44.16 47.22 -35.96
N LEU A 10 43.36 47.52 -36.99
CA LEU A 10 42.00 47.03 -37.18
C LEU A 10 42.09 45.61 -37.76
N VAL A 11 41.63 44.60 -37.02
CA VAL A 11 41.46 43.24 -37.55
C VAL A 11 39.97 42.96 -37.70
N ILE A 12 39.54 42.82 -38.95
CA ILE A 12 38.20 42.39 -39.33
C ILE A 12 38.11 40.88 -39.12
N PHE A 13 37.27 40.44 -38.18
CA PHE A 13 36.92 39.04 -38.01
C PHE A 13 35.71 38.70 -38.88
N LEU A 14 35.94 38.01 -39.99
CA LEU A 14 34.92 37.31 -40.77
C LEU A 14 34.71 35.93 -40.11
N CYS A 15 33.76 35.84 -39.18
CA CYS A 15 33.24 34.54 -38.75
C CYS A 15 32.13 34.13 -39.71
N SER A 16 32.45 33.20 -40.60
CA SER A 16 31.51 32.43 -41.40
C SER A 16 30.48 31.74 -40.50
N VAL A 17 29.22 32.16 -40.61
CA VAL A 17 28.08 31.45 -40.05
C VAL A 17 27.93 30.16 -40.84
N PHE A 18 28.42 29.05 -40.29
CA PHE A 18 27.92 27.74 -40.68
C PHE A 18 26.46 27.68 -40.22
N THR A 19 25.53 27.90 -41.14
CA THR A 19 24.15 27.45 -40.97
C THR A 19 24.20 25.93 -40.92
N VAL A 20 24.27 25.37 -39.71
CA VAL A 20 23.81 24.00 -39.47
C VAL A 20 22.32 24.05 -39.75
N THR A 21 21.94 23.72 -40.98
CA THR A 21 20.57 23.33 -41.28
C THR A 21 20.34 22.05 -40.49
N GLY A 22 19.89 22.17 -39.24
CA GLY A 22 19.26 21.07 -38.55
C GLY A 22 18.12 20.62 -39.46
N LEU A 23 18.26 19.44 -40.06
CA LEU A 23 17.10 18.73 -40.57
C LEU A 23 16.15 18.65 -39.37
N ALA A 24 14.98 19.29 -39.49
CA ALA A 24 13.93 19.10 -38.51
C ALA A 24 13.61 17.61 -38.53
N GLN A 25 14.08 16.90 -37.52
CA GLN A 25 13.80 15.48 -37.31
C GLN A 25 12.28 15.31 -37.27
N GLU A 26 11.72 14.39 -38.07
CA GLU A 26 10.28 14.12 -38.01
C GLU A 26 9.92 13.56 -36.63
N SER A 27 8.94 14.17 -35.97
CA SER A 27 8.45 13.74 -34.64
C SER A 27 7.89 12.33 -34.74
N ILE A 28 8.09 11.49 -33.72
CA ILE A 28 7.53 10.12 -33.69
C ILE A 28 6.00 10.10 -33.82
N THR A 29 5.34 11.22 -33.52
CA THR A 29 3.89 11.39 -33.67
C THR A 29 3.42 11.48 -35.11
N SER A 30 4.30 11.71 -36.10
CA SER A 30 3.98 11.61 -37.52
C SER A 30 3.57 10.19 -37.90
N ASP A 31 4.30 9.22 -37.36
CA ASP A 31 4.13 7.79 -37.63
C ASP A 31 3.10 7.18 -36.67
N TYR A 32 3.05 7.69 -35.43
CA TYR A 32 2.20 7.20 -34.35
C TYR A 32 1.34 8.30 -33.75
N GLN A 33 0.28 8.70 -34.46
CA GLN A 33 -0.64 9.78 -34.02
C GLN A 33 -1.24 9.55 -32.62
N GLY A 34 -1.40 8.30 -32.21
CA GLY A 34 -1.89 7.93 -30.87
C GLY A 34 -0.97 8.39 -29.73
N LEU A 35 0.31 8.66 -29.99
CA LEU A 35 1.27 9.17 -29.00
C LEU A 35 1.13 10.66 -28.73
N ARG A 36 0.41 11.41 -29.57
CA ARG A 36 0.31 12.87 -29.45
C ARG A 36 -0.12 13.36 -28.06
N PRO A 37 -1.13 12.77 -27.38
CA PRO A 37 -1.48 13.19 -26.03
C PRO A 37 -0.37 12.96 -25.00
N ILE A 38 0.50 11.97 -25.23
CA ILE A 38 1.65 11.68 -24.37
C ILE A 38 2.73 12.73 -24.62
N VAL A 39 3.12 12.93 -25.88
CA VAL A 39 4.11 13.92 -26.28
C VAL A 39 3.72 15.33 -25.86
N ASP A 40 2.45 15.72 -26.01
CA ASP A 40 1.95 17.02 -25.58
C ASP A 40 2.07 17.22 -24.06
N PHE A 41 2.06 16.13 -23.27
CA PHE A 41 2.16 16.17 -21.81
C PHE A 41 3.60 16.12 -21.31
N VAL A 42 4.42 15.19 -21.82
CA VAL A 42 5.79 14.98 -21.34
C VAL A 42 6.83 15.82 -22.08
N GLY A 43 6.56 16.22 -23.32
CA GLY A 43 7.52 16.82 -24.25
C GLY A 43 8.23 15.76 -25.11
N GLU A 44 8.41 16.06 -26.40
CA GLU A 44 9.05 15.16 -27.38
C GLU A 44 10.46 14.74 -26.93
N GLU A 45 11.18 15.61 -26.22
CA GLU A 45 12.52 15.37 -25.69
C GLU A 45 12.55 14.50 -24.41
N ASN A 46 11.41 14.34 -23.73
CA ASN A 46 11.32 13.57 -22.49
C ASN A 46 10.61 12.21 -22.64
N LEU A 47 9.93 11.98 -23.78
CA LEU A 47 9.33 10.69 -24.15
C LEU A 47 10.34 9.54 -23.98
N SER A 48 9.92 8.43 -23.39
CA SER A 48 10.78 7.29 -23.09
C SER A 48 10.12 5.98 -23.49
N VAL A 49 10.92 4.93 -23.64
CA VAL A 49 10.46 3.53 -23.75
C VAL A 49 9.43 3.20 -22.67
N LEU A 50 9.57 3.78 -21.48
CA LEU A 50 8.59 3.61 -20.39
C LEU A 50 7.22 4.20 -20.72
N ASP A 51 7.15 5.42 -21.29
CA ASP A 51 5.87 5.98 -21.75
C ASP A 51 5.24 5.09 -22.84
N LEU A 52 6.08 4.55 -23.73
CA LEU A 52 5.66 3.71 -24.85
C LEU A 52 5.11 2.35 -24.39
N ILE A 53 5.70 1.69 -23.38
CA ILE A 53 5.14 0.43 -22.87
C ILE A 53 3.77 0.65 -22.22
N GLY A 54 3.60 1.76 -21.48
CA GLY A 54 2.29 2.15 -20.94
C GLY A 54 1.26 2.41 -22.03
N PHE A 55 1.66 3.10 -23.11
CA PHE A 55 0.84 3.30 -24.31
C PHE A 55 0.44 1.98 -24.97
N LYS A 56 1.40 1.08 -25.22
CA LYS A 56 1.15 -0.21 -25.86
C LYS A 56 0.22 -1.08 -25.02
N ALA A 57 0.43 -1.14 -23.71
CA ALA A 57 -0.44 -1.88 -22.79
C ALA A 57 -1.90 -1.38 -22.83
N ALA A 58 -2.09 -0.06 -22.72
CA ALA A 58 -3.43 0.54 -22.78
C ALA A 58 -4.08 0.37 -24.17
N ASN A 59 -3.33 0.53 -25.25
CA ASN A 59 -3.83 0.33 -26.60
C ASN A 59 -4.24 -1.13 -26.86
N ARG A 60 -3.44 -2.10 -26.40
CA ARG A 60 -3.81 -3.52 -26.48
C ARG A 60 -5.08 -3.80 -25.67
N ALA A 61 -5.17 -3.28 -24.45
CA ALA A 61 -6.39 -3.42 -23.64
C ALA A 61 -7.62 -2.80 -24.32
N MET A 62 -7.50 -1.63 -24.95
CA MET A 62 -8.61 -0.99 -25.69
C MET A 62 -9.06 -1.79 -26.93
N LYS A 63 -8.19 -2.62 -27.53
CA LYS A 63 -8.58 -3.53 -28.62
C LYS A 63 -9.33 -4.75 -28.10
N GLU A 64 -8.87 -5.31 -26.99
CA GLU A 64 -9.40 -6.53 -26.36
C GLU A 64 -10.68 -6.27 -25.55
N LEU A 65 -10.75 -5.11 -24.91
CA LEU A 65 -11.91 -4.55 -24.22
C LEU A 65 -12.28 -3.29 -25.01
N PRO A 66 -13.20 -3.36 -26.00
CA PRO A 66 -13.47 -2.25 -26.90
C PRO A 66 -14.12 -1.07 -26.18
N PHE A 67 -13.30 -0.27 -25.48
CA PHE A 67 -13.68 0.93 -24.73
C PHE A 67 -13.01 2.17 -25.31
N ASN A 68 -13.66 3.32 -25.16
CA ASN A 68 -13.12 4.59 -25.59
C ASN A 68 -12.29 5.23 -24.48
N LYS A 69 -11.29 6.02 -24.87
CA LYS A 69 -10.46 6.79 -23.94
C LYS A 69 -11.34 7.60 -22.98
N GLY A 70 -11.10 7.43 -21.69
CA GLY A 70 -11.74 8.17 -20.62
C GLY A 70 -13.03 7.56 -20.07
N GLU A 71 -13.46 6.38 -20.54
CA GLU A 71 -14.60 5.66 -19.98
C GLU A 71 -14.37 5.29 -18.49
N THR A 72 -15.28 5.72 -17.63
CA THR A 72 -15.21 5.52 -16.17
C THR A 72 -15.57 4.10 -15.73
N ASN A 73 -16.07 3.26 -16.63
CA ASN A 73 -16.35 1.85 -16.38
C ASN A 73 -15.11 0.96 -16.44
N ILE A 74 -13.96 1.51 -16.85
CA ILE A 74 -12.70 0.79 -16.95
C ILE A 74 -11.87 1.09 -15.71
N LEU A 75 -11.43 0.05 -15.03
CA LEU A 75 -10.43 0.13 -13.98
C LEU A 75 -9.06 -0.26 -14.56
N ALA A 76 -8.10 0.66 -14.51
CA ALA A 76 -6.70 0.34 -14.75
C ALA A 76 -6.01 -0.03 -13.43
N LEU A 77 -5.24 -1.11 -13.43
CA LEU A 77 -4.39 -1.55 -12.32
C LEU A 77 -2.97 -1.71 -12.85
N THR A 78 -1.97 -1.30 -12.08
CA THR A 78 -0.56 -1.49 -12.45
C THR A 78 0.31 -1.27 -11.22
N ASP A 79 1.49 -1.88 -11.17
CA ASP A 79 2.53 -1.53 -10.20
C ASP A 79 3.48 -0.42 -10.69
N ALA A 80 3.27 0.08 -11.92
CA ALA A 80 4.00 1.21 -12.49
C ALA A 80 3.95 2.43 -11.57
N GLY A 81 5.12 3.04 -11.37
CA GLY A 81 5.28 4.26 -10.58
C GLY A 81 5.15 4.08 -9.07
N TYR A 82 5.11 2.84 -8.58
CA TYR A 82 5.24 2.56 -7.15
C TYR A 82 6.72 2.40 -6.76
N VAL A 83 7.23 1.18 -6.54
CA VAL A 83 8.67 0.93 -6.35
C VAL A 83 9.23 -0.10 -7.33
N ALA A 84 8.40 -0.72 -8.17
CA ALA A 84 8.85 -1.66 -9.19
C ALA A 84 9.87 -1.01 -10.13
N LYS A 85 10.99 -1.68 -10.33
CA LYS A 85 12.11 -1.20 -11.15
C LYS A 85 12.48 -2.23 -12.21
N ILE A 86 12.99 -1.69 -13.32
CA ILE A 86 13.63 -2.47 -14.37
C ILE A 86 15.11 -2.18 -14.26
N ALA A 87 15.86 -3.06 -13.60
CA ALA A 87 17.24 -2.79 -13.19
C ALA A 87 17.36 -1.44 -12.44
N ASP A 88 18.07 -0.46 -13.01
CA ASP A 88 18.27 0.87 -12.42
C ASP A 88 17.17 1.89 -12.79
N TYR A 89 16.22 1.50 -13.65
CA TYR A 89 15.16 2.36 -14.15
C TYR A 89 13.91 2.27 -13.29
N THR A 90 13.38 3.43 -12.88
CA THR A 90 12.07 3.54 -12.23
C THR A 90 10.95 3.54 -13.28
N THR A 91 9.71 3.26 -12.87
CA THR A 91 8.61 2.94 -13.80
C THR A 91 7.50 3.99 -13.88
N GLU A 92 7.69 5.18 -13.30
CA GLU A 92 6.66 6.24 -13.22
C GLU A 92 6.17 6.68 -14.61
N LYS A 93 7.07 6.78 -15.60
CA LYS A 93 6.71 7.15 -16.97
C LYS A 93 5.74 6.18 -17.65
N ALA A 94 5.77 4.89 -17.28
CA ALA A 94 4.78 3.94 -17.78
C ALA A 94 3.35 4.27 -17.32
N LEU A 95 3.21 4.92 -16.16
CA LEU A 95 1.93 5.41 -15.69
C LEU A 95 1.37 6.53 -16.58
N ASP A 96 2.21 7.43 -17.07
CA ASP A 96 1.82 8.51 -17.98
C ASP A 96 1.28 7.93 -19.30
N GLY A 97 1.98 6.94 -19.86
CA GLY A 97 1.54 6.19 -21.03
C GLY A 97 0.15 5.55 -20.83
N VAL A 98 -0.06 4.88 -19.70
CA VAL A 98 -1.37 4.27 -19.35
C VAL A 98 -2.46 5.34 -19.25
N MET A 99 -2.20 6.40 -18.47
CA MET A 99 -3.18 7.45 -18.17
C MET A 99 -3.59 8.22 -19.42
N LEU A 100 -2.64 8.61 -20.24
CA LEU A 100 -2.89 9.46 -21.41
C LEU A 100 -3.47 8.66 -22.58
N THR A 101 -3.28 7.34 -22.62
CA THR A 101 -3.87 6.47 -23.65
C THR A 101 -5.28 6.03 -23.26
N SER A 102 -5.44 5.42 -22.07
CA SER A 102 -6.73 4.90 -21.61
C SER A 102 -7.67 5.99 -21.09
N GLY A 103 -7.13 7.12 -20.63
CA GLY A 103 -7.88 8.16 -19.92
C GLY A 103 -8.29 7.77 -18.50
N ALA A 104 -7.84 6.62 -17.98
CA ALA A 104 -7.98 6.25 -16.57
C ALA A 104 -7.09 7.15 -15.70
N SER A 105 -7.57 7.52 -14.51
CA SER A 105 -6.79 8.36 -13.61
C SER A 105 -7.22 8.21 -12.15
N ARG A 106 -6.30 8.56 -11.25
CA ARG A 106 -6.58 8.63 -9.81
C ARG A 106 -7.75 9.56 -9.50
N GLY A 107 -7.83 10.71 -10.18
CA GLY A 107 -8.89 11.70 -9.99
C GLY A 107 -10.28 11.19 -10.41
N LYS A 108 -10.35 10.27 -11.37
CA LYS A 108 -11.59 9.58 -11.77
C LYS A 108 -11.90 8.37 -10.89
N GLY A 109 -11.01 8.01 -9.96
CA GLY A 109 -11.16 6.85 -9.09
C GLY A 109 -11.11 5.51 -9.84
N ASN A 110 -10.52 5.46 -11.04
CA ASN A 110 -10.50 4.28 -11.90
C ASN A 110 -9.08 3.87 -12.33
N LEU A 111 -8.08 4.24 -11.54
CA LEU A 111 -6.69 3.82 -11.64
C LEU A 111 -6.17 3.48 -10.25
N ILE A 112 -5.64 2.27 -10.08
CA ILE A 112 -5.04 1.79 -8.83
C ILE A 112 -3.57 1.48 -9.11
N ASN A 113 -2.66 2.23 -8.49
CA ASN A 113 -1.25 1.84 -8.46
C ASN A 113 -1.03 0.87 -7.30
N VAL A 114 -0.80 -0.39 -7.61
CA VAL A 114 -0.68 -1.49 -6.66
C VAL A 114 0.74 -1.54 -6.12
N HIS A 115 0.91 -1.45 -4.80
CA HIS A 115 2.21 -1.60 -4.15
C HIS A 115 2.79 -2.98 -4.44
N LYS A 116 4.01 -3.03 -4.97
CA LYS A 116 4.79 -4.27 -5.15
C LYS A 116 6.23 -4.06 -4.71
N PRO A 117 6.97 -5.12 -4.32
CA PRO A 117 8.40 -5.03 -4.06
C PRO A 117 9.18 -4.48 -5.26
N TYR A 118 10.34 -3.87 -5.02
CA TYR A 118 11.10 -3.17 -6.05
C TYR A 118 11.57 -4.04 -7.23
N ASN A 119 11.63 -5.35 -7.02
CA ASN A 119 12.06 -6.34 -7.99
C ASN A 119 10.90 -7.12 -8.62
N ALA A 120 9.65 -6.66 -8.42
CA ALA A 120 8.51 -7.23 -9.11
C ALA A 120 8.56 -6.90 -10.62
N PRO A 121 8.14 -7.83 -11.50
CA PRO A 121 7.95 -7.53 -12.92
C PRO A 121 6.93 -6.41 -13.11
N LEU A 122 7.17 -5.50 -14.05
CA LEU A 122 6.21 -4.46 -14.41
C LEU A 122 4.99 -5.08 -15.10
N TRP A 123 3.78 -4.78 -14.62
CA TRP A 123 2.55 -5.29 -15.21
C TRP A 123 1.44 -4.26 -15.29
N PHE A 124 0.46 -4.55 -16.14
CA PHE A 124 -0.72 -3.74 -16.39
C PHE A 124 -1.96 -4.64 -16.43
N ALA A 125 -3.07 -4.18 -15.86
CA ALA A 125 -4.36 -4.82 -16.02
C ALA A 125 -5.45 -3.78 -16.27
N PHE A 126 -6.44 -4.16 -17.07
CA PHE A 126 -7.60 -3.33 -17.39
C PHE A 126 -8.84 -4.17 -17.22
N PHE A 127 -9.75 -3.75 -16.36
CA PHE A 127 -11.00 -4.44 -16.06
C PHE A 127 -12.18 -3.60 -16.53
N ASP A 128 -13.06 -4.19 -17.34
CA ASP A 128 -14.32 -3.55 -17.75
C ASP A 128 -15.46 -3.97 -16.81
N LYS A 129 -16.00 -2.98 -16.09
CA LYS A 129 -17.12 -3.17 -15.16
C LYS A 129 -18.36 -3.78 -15.82
N ARG A 130 -18.57 -3.60 -17.13
CA ARG A 130 -19.77 -4.08 -17.84
C ARG A 130 -19.65 -5.56 -18.21
N SER A 131 -18.63 -5.92 -18.98
CA SER A 131 -18.39 -7.30 -19.42
C SER A 131 -17.85 -8.20 -18.31
N LYS A 132 -17.22 -7.62 -17.29
CA LYS A 132 -16.42 -8.30 -16.27
C LYS A 132 -15.15 -8.96 -16.80
N ASP A 133 -14.78 -8.66 -18.05
CA ASP A 133 -13.51 -9.09 -18.61
C ASP A 133 -12.38 -8.22 -18.08
N CYS A 134 -11.25 -8.87 -17.83
CA CYS A 134 -9.99 -8.27 -17.43
C CYS A 134 -8.89 -8.69 -18.40
N VAL A 135 -8.16 -7.72 -18.93
CA VAL A 135 -6.95 -7.95 -19.72
C VAL A 135 -5.75 -7.70 -18.82
N TYR A 136 -4.82 -8.63 -18.77
CA TYR A 136 -3.55 -8.55 -18.05
C TYR A 136 -2.39 -8.62 -19.03
N LEU A 137 -1.37 -7.78 -18.82
CA LEU A 137 -0.14 -7.74 -19.57
C LEU A 137 1.04 -7.63 -18.62
N GLU A 138 2.00 -8.56 -18.71
CA GLU A 138 3.26 -8.53 -17.95
C GLU A 138 4.39 -8.22 -18.91
N ALA A 139 5.15 -7.15 -18.63
CA ALA A 139 6.20 -6.70 -19.51
C ALA A 139 7.48 -7.53 -19.36
N ASP A 140 8.20 -7.71 -20.47
CA ASP A 140 9.53 -8.32 -20.46
C ASP A 140 10.57 -7.31 -19.97
N SER A 141 11.01 -7.51 -18.72
CA SER A 141 12.01 -6.65 -18.07
C SER A 141 13.35 -6.60 -18.81
N GLU A 142 13.79 -7.67 -19.48
CA GLU A 142 15.08 -7.70 -20.18
C GLU A 142 15.01 -6.96 -21.52
N VAL A 143 13.89 -7.09 -22.24
CA VAL A 143 13.62 -6.31 -23.45
C VAL A 143 13.53 -4.83 -23.08
N LEU A 144 12.73 -4.48 -22.07
CA LEU A 144 12.63 -3.09 -21.63
C LEU A 144 13.98 -2.53 -21.19
N LYS A 145 14.77 -3.29 -20.43
CA LYS A 145 16.12 -2.87 -20.02
C LYS A 145 17.01 -2.59 -21.22
N THR A 146 17.01 -3.47 -22.22
CA THR A 146 17.82 -3.31 -23.43
C THR A 146 17.46 -2.02 -24.17
N TYR A 147 16.17 -1.74 -24.34
CA TYR A 147 15.72 -0.51 -25.00
C TYR A 147 15.95 0.75 -24.17
N LEU A 148 15.81 0.67 -22.84
CA LEU A 148 16.14 1.77 -21.93
C LEU A 148 17.65 2.09 -21.92
N ASP A 149 18.51 1.07 -22.01
CA ASP A 149 19.95 1.26 -22.17
C ASP A 149 20.30 1.92 -23.51
N ARG A 150 19.64 1.49 -24.60
CA ARG A 150 19.78 2.11 -25.94
C ARG A 150 19.27 3.55 -25.97
N GLU A 151 18.20 3.86 -25.24
CA GLU A 151 17.61 5.21 -25.15
C GLU A 151 18.66 6.25 -24.72
N LYS A 152 19.63 5.87 -23.87
CA LYS A 152 20.71 6.75 -23.40
C LYS A 152 21.71 7.16 -24.47
N THR A 153 21.88 6.34 -25.52
CA THR A 153 22.91 6.56 -26.55
C THR A 153 22.34 6.89 -27.92
N GLU A 154 21.16 6.35 -28.24
CA GLU A 154 20.53 6.46 -29.57
C GLU A 154 19.00 6.61 -29.44
N ARG A 155 18.56 7.54 -28.59
CA ARG A 155 17.17 7.75 -28.18
C ARG A 155 16.13 7.58 -29.28
N GLU A 156 16.23 8.36 -30.36
CA GLU A 156 15.21 8.40 -31.41
C GLU A 156 15.07 7.04 -32.12
N VAL A 157 16.19 6.38 -32.40
CA VAL A 157 16.22 5.03 -33.00
C VAL A 157 15.63 4.03 -32.03
N ALA A 158 16.01 4.09 -30.74
CA ALA A 158 15.49 3.20 -29.71
C ALA A 158 13.96 3.30 -29.55
N LEU A 159 13.41 4.52 -29.56
CA LEU A 159 11.96 4.74 -29.44
C LEU A 159 11.22 4.22 -30.68
N SER A 160 11.73 4.50 -31.89
CA SER A 160 11.12 4.02 -33.14
C SER A 160 11.17 2.49 -33.25
N ASP A 161 12.34 1.88 -33.02
CA ASP A 161 12.51 0.43 -33.01
C ASP A 161 11.59 -0.24 -31.98
N PHE A 162 11.48 0.33 -30.78
CA PHE A 162 10.60 -0.19 -29.74
C PHE A 162 9.13 -0.15 -30.16
N MET A 163 8.71 0.91 -30.85
CA MET A 163 7.35 1.01 -31.37
C MET A 163 7.04 -0.04 -32.45
N ASN A 164 8.05 -0.47 -33.20
CA ASN A 164 7.92 -1.50 -34.23
C ASN A 164 7.83 -2.93 -33.67
N LEU A 165 8.18 -3.16 -32.40
CA LEU A 165 8.04 -4.47 -31.76
C LEU A 165 6.56 -4.88 -31.65
N ALA A 166 6.30 -6.15 -31.93
CA ALA A 166 5.02 -6.79 -31.68
C ALA A 166 4.73 -6.92 -30.18
N ASP A 167 3.46 -7.08 -29.82
CA ASP A 167 3.04 -7.22 -28.41
C ASP A 167 3.70 -8.46 -27.76
N GLU A 168 3.87 -9.54 -28.53
CA GLU A 168 4.47 -10.80 -28.07
C GLU A 168 5.98 -10.70 -27.84
N GLU A 169 6.64 -9.66 -28.36
CA GLU A 169 8.06 -9.38 -28.14
C GLU A 169 8.31 -8.54 -26.88
N ILE A 170 7.28 -7.85 -26.37
CA ILE A 170 7.39 -6.93 -25.22
C ILE A 170 6.65 -7.41 -23.98
N PHE A 171 5.68 -8.32 -24.13
CA PHE A 171 4.92 -8.88 -23.02
C PHE A 171 5.19 -10.38 -22.89
N THR A 172 5.73 -10.80 -21.76
CA THR A 172 5.95 -12.22 -21.43
C THR A 172 4.64 -12.96 -21.17
N ARG A 173 3.59 -12.21 -20.80
CA ARG A 173 2.26 -12.75 -20.54
C ARG A 173 1.19 -11.78 -21.01
N VAL A 174 0.24 -12.29 -21.78
CA VAL A 174 -1.01 -11.59 -22.12
C VAL A 174 -2.16 -12.53 -21.84
N ALA A 175 -3.12 -12.09 -21.03
CA ALA A 175 -4.29 -12.88 -20.69
C ALA A 175 -5.55 -12.01 -20.74
N LYS A 176 -6.66 -12.59 -21.21
CA LYS A 176 -8.00 -11.99 -21.13
C LYS A 176 -8.92 -12.97 -20.43
N GLU A 177 -9.46 -12.56 -19.29
CA GLU A 177 -10.26 -13.41 -18.43
C GLU A 177 -11.50 -12.74 -17.90
N ASN A 178 -12.61 -13.48 -17.85
CA ASN A 178 -13.83 -13.01 -17.20
C ASN A 178 -13.77 -13.30 -15.70
N ILE A 179 -13.66 -12.24 -14.91
CA ILE A 179 -13.49 -12.31 -13.45
C ILE A 179 -14.75 -11.86 -12.69
N ASP A 180 -15.94 -12.08 -13.26
CA ASP A 180 -17.22 -11.79 -12.60
C ASP A 180 -17.34 -12.54 -11.27
N ALA A 181 -17.40 -11.81 -10.15
CA ALA A 181 -17.60 -12.40 -8.83
C ALA A 181 -18.76 -13.39 -8.77
N ASN A 182 -19.89 -13.15 -9.45
CA ASN A 182 -21.02 -14.08 -9.41
C ASN A 182 -20.65 -15.43 -10.01
N LYS A 183 -19.93 -15.43 -11.14
CA LYS A 183 -19.42 -16.63 -11.78
C LYS A 183 -18.38 -17.32 -10.89
N LEU A 184 -17.39 -16.57 -10.42
CA LEU A 184 -16.32 -17.07 -9.55
C LEU A 184 -16.86 -17.72 -8.27
N LEU A 185 -17.95 -17.19 -7.70
CA LEU A 185 -18.53 -17.71 -6.47
C LEU A 185 -19.49 -18.88 -6.70
N THR A 186 -20.10 -19.00 -7.88
CA THR A 186 -21.05 -20.06 -8.21
C THR A 186 -20.36 -21.30 -8.80
N ASP A 187 -19.31 -21.09 -9.59
CA ASP A 187 -18.53 -22.15 -10.26
C ASP A 187 -17.02 -21.86 -10.12
N PRO A 188 -16.42 -22.13 -8.94
CA PRO A 188 -15.07 -21.69 -8.61
C PRO A 188 -13.95 -22.56 -9.21
N GLU A 189 -14.21 -23.84 -9.50
CA GLU A 189 -13.19 -24.80 -9.94
C GLU A 189 -12.47 -24.36 -11.24
N PRO A 190 -13.17 -23.89 -12.30
CA PRO A 190 -12.49 -23.41 -13.50
C PRO A 190 -11.56 -22.21 -13.24
N TRP A 191 -11.90 -21.35 -12.27
CA TRP A 191 -11.01 -20.25 -11.90
C TRP A 191 -9.84 -20.72 -11.04
N GLN A 192 -10.04 -21.75 -10.21
CA GLN A 192 -8.95 -22.34 -9.44
C GLN A 192 -7.85 -22.90 -10.33
N GLU A 193 -8.21 -23.54 -11.45
CA GLU A 193 -7.22 -23.98 -12.44
C GLU A 193 -6.38 -22.81 -12.98
N LYS A 194 -7.02 -21.68 -13.26
CA LYS A 194 -6.35 -20.44 -13.72
C LYS A 194 -5.51 -19.78 -12.65
N MET A 195 -5.96 -19.85 -11.40
CA MET A 195 -5.20 -19.36 -10.24
C MET A 195 -3.92 -20.17 -10.05
N VAL A 196 -3.98 -21.50 -10.18
CA VAL A 196 -2.79 -22.37 -10.11
C VAL A 196 -1.87 -22.16 -11.31
N ALA A 197 -2.43 -21.93 -12.51
CA ALA A 197 -1.67 -21.63 -13.72
C ALA A 197 -1.03 -20.23 -13.73
N ASN A 198 -1.33 -19.40 -12.72
CA ASN A 198 -0.88 -18.02 -12.61
C ASN A 198 -1.22 -17.19 -13.86
N VAL A 199 -2.43 -17.27 -14.43
CA VAL A 199 -2.76 -16.58 -15.69
C VAL A 199 -2.51 -15.05 -15.65
N PHE A 200 -2.45 -14.45 -14.46
CA PHE A 200 -2.10 -13.05 -14.21
C PHE A 200 -0.75 -12.88 -13.50
N GLY A 201 0.19 -13.80 -13.71
CA GLY A 201 1.56 -13.67 -13.19
C GLY A 201 1.67 -13.74 -11.66
N GLY A 202 0.68 -14.35 -10.99
CA GLY A 202 0.62 -14.37 -9.51
C GLY A 202 -0.20 -13.21 -8.93
N ASN A 203 -0.77 -12.33 -9.77
CA ASN A 203 -1.63 -11.22 -9.34
C ASN A 203 -3.12 -11.59 -9.30
N GLU A 204 -3.50 -12.88 -9.41
CA GLU A 204 -4.89 -13.31 -9.59
C GLU A 204 -5.77 -12.85 -8.44
N PHE A 205 -5.34 -13.10 -7.20
CA PHE A 205 -6.10 -12.71 -6.03
C PHE A 205 -6.20 -11.18 -5.89
N SER A 206 -5.11 -10.45 -6.17
CA SER A 206 -5.07 -8.99 -6.15
C SER A 206 -6.05 -8.39 -7.17
N ILE A 207 -5.94 -8.77 -8.44
CA ILE A 207 -6.76 -8.25 -9.53
C ILE A 207 -8.23 -8.62 -9.33
N VAL A 208 -8.55 -9.86 -8.94
CA VAL A 208 -9.93 -10.31 -8.71
C VAL A 208 -10.58 -9.51 -7.59
N THR A 209 -9.91 -9.33 -6.46
CA THR A 209 -10.48 -8.65 -5.29
C THR A 209 -10.58 -7.14 -5.52
N LEU A 210 -9.52 -6.49 -6.04
CA LEU A 210 -9.55 -5.06 -6.36
C LEU A 210 -10.66 -4.74 -7.37
N SER A 211 -10.75 -5.50 -8.46
CA SER A 211 -11.72 -5.23 -9.54
C SER A 211 -13.15 -5.41 -9.09
N ASN A 212 -13.47 -6.51 -8.40
CA ASN A 212 -14.85 -6.80 -8.00
C ASN A 212 -15.33 -5.88 -6.87
N VAL A 213 -14.47 -5.56 -5.90
CA VAL A 213 -14.83 -4.63 -4.83
C VAL A 213 -14.92 -3.19 -5.36
N TRP A 214 -14.02 -2.78 -6.25
CA TRP A 214 -14.15 -1.50 -6.96
C TRP A 214 -15.46 -1.41 -7.75
N ALA A 215 -15.84 -2.47 -8.46
CA ALA A 215 -17.11 -2.53 -9.20
C ALA A 215 -18.33 -2.38 -8.28
N LYS A 216 -18.24 -2.83 -7.02
CA LYS A 216 -19.31 -2.69 -6.01
C LYS A 216 -19.42 -1.27 -5.46
N GLY A 217 -18.40 -0.43 -5.59
CA GLY A 217 -18.42 0.98 -5.17
C GLY A 217 -17.43 1.28 -4.04
N LEU A 218 -16.17 0.93 -4.23
CA LEU A 218 -15.09 1.19 -3.27
C LEU A 218 -14.86 2.71 -3.08
N PRO A 219 -14.96 3.25 -1.84
CA PRO A 219 -14.63 4.64 -1.54
C PRO A 219 -13.17 4.97 -1.84
N ASN A 220 -12.87 6.22 -2.21
CA ASN A 220 -11.52 6.61 -2.65
C ASN A 220 -10.47 6.52 -1.53
N ASP A 221 -10.82 6.87 -0.29
CA ASP A 221 -9.93 6.70 0.87
C ASP A 221 -9.65 5.22 1.15
N PHE A 222 -10.64 4.35 0.99
CA PHE A 222 -10.44 2.91 1.09
C PHE A 222 -9.56 2.37 -0.07
N LEU A 223 -9.74 2.89 -1.28
CA LEU A 223 -8.88 2.59 -2.43
C LEU A 223 -7.41 2.89 -2.13
N LYS A 224 -7.08 3.96 -1.39
CA LYS A 224 -5.69 4.25 -0.98
C LYS A 224 -5.12 3.24 0.01
N CYS A 225 -5.96 2.65 0.85
CA CYS A 225 -5.53 1.56 1.72
C CYS A 225 -5.21 0.31 0.88
N ALA A 226 -6.04 0.02 -0.14
CA ALA A 226 -5.82 -1.09 -1.05
C ALA A 226 -4.59 -0.91 -1.96
N GLU A 227 -4.28 0.32 -2.38
CA GLU A 227 -3.03 0.64 -3.09
C GLU A 227 -1.80 0.22 -2.27
N LEU A 228 -1.79 0.52 -0.96
CA LEU A 228 -0.69 0.13 -0.07
C LEU A 228 -0.69 -1.38 0.23
N HIS A 229 -1.85 -1.96 0.51
CA HIS A 229 -1.96 -3.35 0.94
C HIS A 229 -1.80 -4.37 -0.20
N ASP A 230 -1.90 -3.92 -1.45
CA ASP A 230 -1.76 -4.66 -2.70
C ASP A 230 -2.95 -5.54 -3.14
N HIS A 231 -3.94 -5.76 -2.28
CA HIS A 231 -5.18 -6.47 -2.58
C HIS A 231 -6.28 -6.05 -1.61
N ILE A 232 -7.51 -6.53 -1.84
CA ILE A 232 -8.58 -6.39 -0.84
C ILE A 232 -8.85 -7.77 -0.23
N CYS A 233 -8.92 -7.81 1.10
CA CYS A 233 -9.29 -9.00 1.85
C CYS A 233 -10.14 -8.61 3.06
N PRO A 234 -10.77 -9.59 3.75
CA PRO A 234 -11.63 -9.27 4.88
C PRO A 234 -10.88 -8.59 6.01
N GLY A 235 -9.59 -8.90 6.16
CA GLY A 235 -8.70 -8.23 7.10
C GLY A 235 -8.55 -6.73 6.80
N LEU A 236 -8.42 -6.35 5.53
CA LEU A 236 -8.29 -4.96 5.13
C LEU A 236 -9.62 -4.21 5.32
N ILE A 237 -10.75 -4.77 4.86
CA ILE A 237 -12.08 -4.15 5.06
C ILE A 237 -12.40 -4.01 6.56
N SER A 238 -12.03 -5.01 7.38
CA SER A 238 -12.18 -4.91 8.84
C SER A 238 -11.42 -3.70 9.41
N GLY A 239 -10.25 -3.36 8.86
CA GLY A 239 -9.51 -2.16 9.24
C GLY A 239 -10.21 -0.88 8.87
N TYR A 240 -10.85 -0.82 7.69
CA TYR A 240 -11.64 0.33 7.27
C TYR A 240 -12.85 0.53 8.19
N LEU A 241 -13.56 -0.54 8.51
CA LEU A 241 -14.66 -0.50 9.49
C LEU A 241 -14.17 -0.07 10.89
N ILE A 242 -13.01 -0.56 11.34
CA ILE A 242 -12.40 -0.12 12.60
C ILE A 242 -12.05 1.37 12.56
N ALA A 243 -11.49 1.87 11.45
CA ALA A 243 -11.15 3.28 11.31
C ALA A 243 -12.42 4.16 11.37
N GLU A 244 -13.48 3.81 10.66
CA GLU A 244 -14.76 4.53 10.72
C GLU A 244 -15.39 4.48 12.12
N TYR A 245 -15.29 3.34 12.82
CA TYR A 245 -15.73 3.23 14.21
C TYR A 245 -14.92 4.13 15.15
N VAL A 246 -13.60 4.16 15.02
CA VAL A 246 -12.72 5.01 15.84
C VAL A 246 -13.00 6.50 15.60
N LYS A 247 -13.24 6.92 14.36
CA LYS A 247 -13.65 8.31 14.04
C LYS A 247 -14.92 8.73 14.79
N LYS A 248 -15.87 7.80 15.00
CA LYS A 248 -17.10 8.04 15.77
C LYS A 248 -16.85 8.03 17.29
N GLU A 249 -16.08 7.05 17.78
CA GLU A 249 -15.95 6.76 19.23
C GLU A 249 -14.84 7.53 19.96
N LEU A 250 -13.82 7.99 19.22
CA LEU A 250 -12.70 8.78 19.73
C LEU A 250 -12.35 9.90 18.72
N PRO A 251 -13.27 10.82 18.40
CA PRO A 251 -13.04 11.83 17.36
C PRO A 251 -11.78 12.66 17.64
N SER A 252 -10.99 12.90 16.59
CA SER A 252 -9.73 13.62 16.64
C SER A 252 -9.65 14.61 15.47
N ALA A 253 -9.17 15.82 15.75
CA ALA A 253 -8.91 16.85 14.74
C ALA A 253 -7.53 16.68 14.08
N ASP A 254 -6.60 16.00 14.77
CA ASP A 254 -5.27 15.67 14.26
C ASP A 254 -4.89 14.21 14.60
N PRO A 255 -5.50 13.22 13.92
CA PRO A 255 -5.29 11.80 14.21
C PRO A 255 -3.82 11.39 14.26
N ARG A 256 -3.00 11.98 13.38
CA ARG A 256 -1.56 11.71 13.31
C ARG A 256 -0.84 12.04 14.61
N ARG A 257 -1.23 13.14 15.28
CA ARG A 257 -0.56 13.61 16.50
C ARG A 257 -1.26 13.17 17.78
N GLU A 258 -2.55 12.92 17.72
CA GLU A 258 -3.36 12.57 18.89
C GLU A 258 -3.44 11.08 19.12
N TYR A 259 -3.45 10.25 18.08
CA TYR A 259 -3.59 8.81 18.26
C TYR A 259 -2.26 8.10 18.51
N THR A 260 -2.29 7.18 19.47
CA THR A 260 -1.36 6.08 19.60
C THR A 260 -2.12 4.78 19.36
N VAL A 261 -1.70 4.03 18.35
CA VAL A 261 -2.31 2.76 17.96
C VAL A 261 -1.41 1.61 18.41
N ILE A 262 -1.97 0.63 19.11
CA ILE A 262 -1.31 -0.63 19.43
C ILE A 262 -2.03 -1.73 18.67
N ALA A 263 -1.36 -2.31 17.67
CA ALA A 263 -1.86 -3.44 16.90
C ALA A 263 -1.72 -4.74 17.70
N VAL A 264 -2.84 -5.33 18.13
CA VAL A 264 -2.81 -6.49 19.05
C VAL A 264 -3.98 -7.47 18.79
N PRO A 265 -3.76 -8.55 18.03
CA PRO A 265 -2.60 -8.83 17.19
C PRO A 265 -2.59 -7.99 15.90
N PRO A 266 -1.46 -7.93 15.18
CA PRO A 266 -1.41 -7.29 13.88
C PRO A 266 -2.02 -8.17 12.77
N TRP A 267 -2.71 -7.53 11.83
CA TRP A 267 -3.10 -8.09 10.53
C TRP A 267 -3.36 -6.96 9.53
N CYS A 268 -3.89 -7.28 8.33
CA CYS A 268 -4.16 -6.34 7.24
C CYS A 268 -4.90 -5.04 7.66
N LYS A 269 -5.65 -5.05 8.76
CA LYS A 269 -6.33 -3.85 9.27
C LYS A 269 -5.37 -2.71 9.57
N ASP A 270 -4.14 -3.03 9.96
CA ASP A 270 -3.19 -2.04 10.45
C ASP A 270 -2.65 -1.19 9.30
N ASP A 271 -2.63 -1.73 8.07
CA ASP A 271 -2.33 -0.95 6.86
C ASP A 271 -3.40 0.12 6.60
N VAL A 272 -4.66 -0.14 6.94
CA VAL A 272 -5.70 0.90 6.90
C VAL A 272 -5.42 1.99 7.92
N LEU A 273 -5.11 1.63 9.17
CA LEU A 273 -4.93 2.61 10.24
C LEU A 273 -3.74 3.53 9.96
N ILE A 274 -2.64 2.99 9.42
CA ILE A 274 -1.49 3.83 9.01
C ILE A 274 -1.83 4.71 7.80
N THR A 275 -2.71 4.30 6.91
CA THR A 275 -3.13 5.11 5.75
C THR A 275 -4.13 6.19 6.14
N ILE A 276 -5.19 5.86 6.90
CA ILE A 276 -6.26 6.79 7.23
C ILE A 276 -5.87 7.76 8.33
N PHE A 277 -5.14 7.31 9.36
CA PHE A 277 -4.76 8.15 10.49
C PHE A 277 -3.33 8.65 10.42
N GLU A 278 -2.56 8.26 9.40
CA GLU A 278 -1.13 8.56 9.27
C GLU A 278 -0.30 8.05 10.48
N THR A 279 -0.80 7.03 11.19
CA THR A 279 -0.21 6.52 12.44
C THR A 279 0.88 5.47 12.19
N ASN A 280 1.75 5.64 11.20
CA ASN A 280 2.75 4.63 10.88
C ASN A 280 3.82 4.45 11.98
N VAL A 281 4.58 3.34 11.91
CA VAL A 281 5.64 3.00 12.86
C VAL A 281 6.77 4.04 12.85
N GLY A 282 7.12 4.60 11.69
CA GLY A 282 8.14 5.63 11.53
C GLY A 282 7.80 6.94 12.23
N HIS A 283 6.51 7.31 12.26
CA HIS A 283 5.97 8.43 13.02
C HIS A 283 5.90 8.15 14.53
N LYS A 284 6.25 6.93 14.97
CA LYS A 284 6.15 6.47 16.37
C LYS A 284 4.72 6.50 16.89
N ARG A 285 3.75 6.24 16.01
CA ARG A 285 2.31 6.28 16.31
C ARG A 285 1.63 4.92 16.27
N MET A 286 2.23 3.91 15.64
CA MET A 286 1.80 2.52 15.74
C MET A 286 2.85 1.63 16.39
N PHE A 287 2.39 0.76 17.28
CA PHE A 287 3.19 -0.21 18.00
C PHE A 287 2.61 -1.60 17.82
N VAL A 288 3.42 -2.53 17.32
CA VAL A 288 2.95 -3.87 16.97
C VAL A 288 3.20 -4.86 18.12
N LYS A 289 2.14 -5.56 18.54
CA LYS A 289 2.18 -6.57 19.60
C LYS A 289 1.65 -7.90 19.06
N TRP A 290 2.57 -8.77 18.69
CA TRP A 290 2.22 -10.13 18.32
C TRP A 290 1.73 -10.91 19.56
N LEU A 291 0.66 -11.69 19.38
CA LEU A 291 0.21 -12.65 20.39
C LEU A 291 0.70 -14.05 20.00
N THR A 292 1.27 -14.80 20.94
CA THR A 292 1.62 -16.21 20.72
C THR A 292 0.36 -17.08 20.59
N LYS A 293 0.53 -18.35 20.21
CA LYS A 293 -0.62 -19.29 20.16
C LYS A 293 -1.24 -19.47 21.54
N GLU A 294 -0.41 -19.55 22.58
CA GLU A 294 -0.79 -19.71 23.98
C GLU A 294 -1.54 -18.46 24.46
N GLN A 295 -1.05 -17.26 24.16
CA GLN A 295 -1.73 -16.01 24.50
C GLN A 295 -3.09 -15.90 23.80
N ARG A 296 -3.17 -16.22 22.50
CA ARG A 296 -4.46 -16.27 21.78
C ARG A 296 -5.43 -17.30 22.38
N ALA A 297 -4.92 -18.44 22.83
CA ALA A 297 -5.73 -19.45 23.51
C ALA A 297 -6.21 -18.98 24.89
N ALA A 298 -5.38 -18.22 25.62
CA ALA A 298 -5.67 -17.68 26.94
C ALA A 298 -6.61 -16.46 26.95
N LEU A 299 -6.82 -15.78 25.81
CA LEU A 299 -7.81 -14.71 25.71
C LEU A 299 -9.19 -15.20 26.19
N PRO A 300 -9.91 -14.42 27.02
CA PRO A 300 -11.27 -14.78 27.40
C PRO A 300 -12.21 -14.73 26.19
N LYS A 301 -13.38 -15.35 26.33
CA LYS A 301 -14.33 -15.57 25.22
C LYS A 301 -14.76 -14.26 24.55
N ASP A 302 -15.01 -13.24 25.35
CA ASP A 302 -15.41 -11.89 24.93
C ASP A 302 -14.28 -11.10 24.26
N ALA A 303 -13.01 -11.40 24.57
CA ALA A 303 -11.84 -10.76 23.96
C ALA A 303 -11.18 -11.55 22.82
N LYS A 304 -11.73 -12.70 22.40
CA LYS A 304 -11.17 -13.52 21.29
C LYS A 304 -10.98 -12.75 19.99
N ASN A 305 -11.78 -11.71 19.80
CA ASN A 305 -11.85 -10.89 18.60
C ASN A 305 -11.14 -9.54 18.72
N VAL A 306 -10.32 -9.35 19.77
CA VAL A 306 -9.52 -8.13 19.96
C VAL A 306 -8.67 -7.81 18.72
N ALA A 307 -8.60 -6.52 18.39
CA ALA A 307 -7.96 -6.04 17.17
C ALA A 307 -6.88 -4.98 17.48
N ASN A 308 -7.28 -3.88 18.11
CA ASN A 308 -6.38 -2.76 18.41
C ASN A 308 -6.68 -2.20 19.79
N ILE A 309 -5.68 -1.53 20.36
CA ILE A 309 -5.88 -0.53 21.40
C ILE A 309 -5.60 0.82 20.73
N ILE A 310 -6.51 1.77 20.87
CA ILE A 310 -6.35 3.14 20.37
C ILE A 310 -6.42 4.06 21.56
N ILE A 311 -5.40 4.91 21.72
CA ILE A 311 -5.34 5.93 22.76
C ILE A 311 -5.30 7.28 22.05
N LYS A 312 -6.23 8.17 22.37
CA LYS A 312 -6.23 9.56 21.94
C LYS A 312 -5.68 10.42 23.07
N GLU A 313 -4.74 11.30 22.77
CA GLU A 313 -4.30 12.39 23.63
C GLU A 313 -4.74 13.72 23.02
N ASP A 314 -5.65 14.41 23.70
CA ASP A 314 -6.08 15.76 23.34
C ASP A 314 -4.91 16.74 23.56
N GLN A 315 -4.48 17.43 22.50
CA GLN A 315 -3.28 18.26 22.58
C GLN A 315 -3.48 19.57 23.36
N GLU A 316 -4.73 20.02 23.55
CA GLU A 316 -5.03 21.27 24.25
C GLU A 316 -5.12 21.03 25.76
N THR A 317 -5.81 19.97 26.15
CA THR A 317 -6.11 19.64 27.56
C THR A 317 -5.11 18.66 28.16
N GLY A 318 -4.43 17.86 27.33
CA GLY A 318 -3.59 16.75 27.77
C GLY A 318 -4.38 15.54 28.28
N GLU A 319 -5.71 15.56 28.15
CA GLU A 319 -6.57 14.43 28.51
C GLU A 319 -6.31 13.25 27.57
N ARG A 320 -6.29 12.05 28.16
CA ARG A 320 -6.00 10.82 27.42
C ARG A 320 -7.08 9.79 27.66
N GLU A 321 -7.66 9.33 26.57
CA GLU A 321 -8.69 8.31 26.57
C GLU A 321 -8.31 7.17 25.62
N GLY A 322 -8.52 5.93 26.07
CA GLY A 322 -8.25 4.75 25.29
C GLY A 322 -9.47 3.85 25.12
N ILE A 323 -9.53 3.18 23.97
CA ILE A 323 -10.45 2.08 23.71
C ILE A 323 -9.70 0.85 23.24
N VAL A 324 -10.17 -0.32 23.65
CA VAL A 324 -9.77 -1.61 23.09
C VAL A 324 -10.88 -2.07 22.18
N VAL A 325 -10.60 -2.20 20.89
CA VAL A 325 -11.58 -2.55 19.86
C VAL A 325 -11.49 -4.01 19.48
N ALA A 326 -12.63 -4.59 19.12
CA ALA A 326 -12.76 -5.92 18.57
C ALA A 326 -13.55 -5.91 17.26
N PHE A 327 -13.26 -6.88 16.39
CA PHE A 327 -13.99 -7.10 15.15
C PHE A 327 -14.74 -8.44 15.19
N ASN A 328 -16.05 -8.41 14.95
CA ASN A 328 -16.92 -9.57 15.07
C ASN A 328 -16.81 -10.51 13.86
N TRP A 329 -15.76 -11.33 13.88
CA TRP A 329 -15.51 -12.35 12.85
C TRP A 329 -16.66 -13.35 12.72
N ASN A 330 -17.28 -13.77 13.82
CA ASN A 330 -18.41 -14.72 13.77
C ASN A 330 -19.54 -14.17 12.91
N LYS A 331 -19.92 -12.91 13.14
CA LYS A 331 -20.96 -12.25 12.34
C LYS A 331 -20.56 -12.09 10.88
N ALA A 332 -19.28 -11.83 10.60
CA ALA A 332 -18.78 -11.77 9.21
C ALA A 332 -18.86 -13.13 8.50
N PHE A 333 -18.45 -14.22 9.16
CA PHE A 333 -18.57 -15.58 8.62
C PHE A 333 -20.03 -15.99 8.45
N GLU A 334 -20.87 -15.81 9.47
CA GLU A 334 -22.30 -16.13 9.43
C GLU A 334 -23.01 -15.34 8.33
N GLY A 335 -22.80 -14.02 8.27
CA GLY A 335 -23.47 -13.13 7.33
C GLY A 335 -23.06 -13.37 5.87
N SER A 336 -21.80 -13.71 5.63
CA SER A 336 -21.33 -14.10 4.29
C SER A 336 -21.62 -15.56 3.94
N GLY A 337 -22.13 -16.36 4.88
CA GLY A 337 -22.31 -17.81 4.70
C GLY A 337 -21.00 -18.49 4.34
N THR A 338 -19.95 -18.24 5.13
CA THR A 338 -18.60 -18.79 4.98
C THR A 338 -18.05 -19.32 6.31
N ASN A 339 -16.86 -19.94 6.30
CA ASN A 339 -16.24 -20.49 7.50
C ASN A 339 -14.75 -20.11 7.62
N ALA A 340 -14.29 -19.90 8.86
CA ALA A 340 -12.90 -19.62 9.19
C ALA A 340 -11.92 -20.73 8.75
N THR A 341 -12.36 -22.00 8.73
CA THR A 341 -11.53 -23.13 8.29
C THR A 341 -11.08 -22.99 6.84
N ASP A 342 -11.92 -22.40 6.00
CA ASP A 342 -11.68 -22.25 4.57
C ASP A 342 -10.57 -21.22 4.29
N LEU A 343 -10.31 -20.29 5.22
CA LEU A 343 -9.23 -19.29 5.07
C LEU A 343 -7.83 -19.91 4.93
N ARG A 344 -7.65 -21.14 5.39
CA ARG A 344 -6.39 -21.89 5.39
C ARG A 344 -6.38 -23.06 4.41
N ASP A 345 -7.47 -23.27 3.67
CA ASP A 345 -7.53 -24.31 2.65
C ASP A 345 -6.88 -23.84 1.35
N PHE A 346 -5.55 -23.65 1.40
CA PHE A 346 -4.74 -23.19 0.27
C PHE A 346 -4.61 -24.23 -0.85
N GLY A 347 -5.05 -25.47 -0.61
CA GLY A 347 -5.04 -26.54 -1.60
C GLY A 347 -6.24 -26.51 -2.55
N THR A 348 -7.29 -25.74 -2.24
CA THR A 348 -8.52 -25.67 -3.03
C THR A 348 -8.92 -24.23 -3.31
N TYR A 349 -10.02 -24.02 -4.05
CA TYR A 349 -10.55 -22.69 -4.30
C TYR A 349 -11.02 -21.94 -3.04
N LYS A 350 -11.24 -22.69 -1.95
CA LYS A 350 -11.94 -22.17 -0.77
C LYS A 350 -11.23 -20.98 -0.13
N TRP A 351 -9.89 -20.92 -0.14
CA TRP A 351 -9.17 -19.82 0.49
C TRP A 351 -9.42 -18.46 -0.17
N TRP A 352 -9.48 -18.37 -1.50
CA TRP A 352 -9.77 -17.10 -2.17
C TRP A 352 -11.28 -16.87 -2.24
N TRP A 353 -12.06 -17.93 -2.40
CA TRP A 353 -13.52 -17.87 -2.47
C TRP A 353 -14.14 -17.29 -1.20
N VAL A 354 -13.68 -17.74 -0.02
CA VAL A 354 -14.16 -17.21 1.27
C VAL A 354 -13.85 -15.72 1.41
N ARG A 355 -12.68 -15.29 0.93
CA ARG A 355 -12.23 -13.90 1.00
C ARG A 355 -13.08 -13.04 0.08
N LEU A 356 -13.19 -13.38 -1.21
CA LEU A 356 -14.01 -12.64 -2.17
C LEU A 356 -15.48 -12.54 -1.73
N LYS A 357 -16.06 -13.65 -1.27
CA LYS A 357 -17.47 -13.66 -0.82
C LYS A 357 -17.67 -12.77 0.41
N MET A 358 -16.78 -12.87 1.39
CA MET A 358 -16.85 -12.04 2.59
C MET A 358 -16.56 -10.57 2.27
N ASP A 359 -15.65 -10.27 1.34
CA ASP A 359 -15.33 -8.91 0.93
C ASP A 359 -16.56 -8.19 0.36
N LEU A 360 -17.26 -8.85 -0.56
CA LEU A 360 -18.47 -8.30 -1.18
C LEU A 360 -19.61 -8.12 -0.18
N TRP A 361 -19.66 -8.94 0.87
CA TRP A 361 -20.64 -8.81 1.95
C TRP A 361 -20.28 -7.66 2.91
N LEU A 362 -19.01 -7.55 3.31
CA LEU A 362 -18.54 -6.51 4.25
C LEU A 362 -18.70 -5.10 3.68
N MET A 363 -18.61 -4.94 2.35
CA MET A 363 -18.87 -3.68 1.67
C MET A 363 -20.27 -3.10 1.93
N ASP A 364 -21.26 -3.90 2.33
CA ASP A 364 -22.61 -3.43 2.67
C ASP A 364 -22.72 -2.83 4.09
N TYR A 365 -21.60 -2.69 4.80
CA TYR A 365 -21.53 -2.22 6.19
C TYR A 365 -20.58 -1.03 6.40
N LEU A 366 -19.98 -0.47 5.34
CA LEU A 366 -18.99 0.61 5.48
C LEU A 366 -19.51 1.84 6.23
N ASP A 367 -20.81 2.13 6.14
CA ASP A 367 -21.49 3.27 6.79
C ASP A 367 -21.96 2.99 8.24
N ARG A 368 -22.03 1.71 8.63
CA ARG A 368 -22.53 1.21 9.91
C ARG A 368 -21.52 0.28 10.61
N PRO A 369 -20.27 0.73 10.82
CA PRO A 369 -19.19 -0.10 11.35
C PRO A 369 -19.50 -0.70 12.72
N GLU A 370 -20.33 -0.07 13.55
CA GLU A 370 -20.82 -0.58 14.84
C GLU A 370 -21.55 -1.93 14.73
N THR A 371 -21.97 -2.32 13.53
CA THR A 371 -22.56 -3.64 13.26
C THR A 371 -21.54 -4.77 13.45
N LEU A 372 -20.26 -4.49 13.23
CA LEU A 372 -19.16 -5.46 13.19
C LEU A 372 -18.01 -5.09 14.14
N VAL A 373 -17.92 -3.84 14.58
CA VAL A 373 -16.87 -3.33 15.47
C VAL A 373 -17.47 -2.96 16.82
N SER A 374 -16.78 -3.28 17.90
CA SER A 374 -17.22 -2.98 19.26
C SER A 374 -16.06 -2.61 20.18
N THR A 375 -16.34 -1.81 21.20
CA THR A 375 -15.40 -1.50 22.29
C THR A 375 -15.47 -2.59 23.36
N LEU A 376 -14.38 -3.33 23.56
CA LEU A 376 -14.23 -4.30 24.67
C LEU A 376 -14.01 -3.60 26.01
N LYS A 377 -13.24 -2.50 25.99
CA LYS A 377 -12.92 -1.70 27.18
C LYS A 377 -12.65 -0.26 26.78
N ARG A 378 -13.17 0.69 27.55
CA ARG A 378 -12.81 2.11 27.52
C ARG A 378 -12.07 2.44 28.81
N PHE A 379 -11.05 3.29 28.75
CA PHE A 379 -10.20 3.62 29.89
C PHE A 379 -9.61 5.03 29.77
N THR A 380 -9.32 5.66 30.90
CA THR A 380 -8.51 6.89 30.96
C THR A 380 -7.04 6.53 31.14
N VAL A 381 -6.14 7.42 30.74
CA VAL A 381 -4.70 7.26 30.95
C VAL A 381 -4.17 8.43 31.78
N ASP A 382 -3.71 8.13 32.98
CA ASP A 382 -3.40 9.17 33.97
C ASP A 382 -2.02 9.83 33.71
N SER A 383 -1.14 9.15 32.98
CA SER A 383 0.19 9.69 32.66
C SER A 383 0.74 9.18 31.32
N PRO A 384 1.63 9.94 30.65
CA PRO A 384 2.34 9.45 29.47
C PRO A 384 3.09 8.13 29.70
N GLY A 385 3.57 7.91 30.94
CA GLY A 385 4.30 6.71 31.32
C GLY A 385 3.48 5.43 31.19
N GLU A 386 2.16 5.49 31.31
CA GLU A 386 1.28 4.34 31.08
C GLU A 386 1.19 3.98 29.59
N ILE A 387 1.16 4.97 28.69
CA ILE A 387 1.25 4.74 27.25
C ILE A 387 2.60 4.09 26.92
N GLU A 388 3.69 4.60 27.49
CA GLU A 388 5.03 4.02 27.34
C GLU A 388 5.08 2.57 27.82
N LYS A 389 4.41 2.24 28.92
CA LYS A 389 4.31 0.85 29.42
C LYS A 389 3.59 -0.04 28.42
N LEU A 390 2.40 0.38 27.94
CA LEU A 390 1.59 -0.41 27.02
C LEU A 390 2.32 -0.70 25.69
N LYS A 391 3.15 0.24 25.22
CA LYS A 391 3.92 0.06 23.99
C LYS A 391 5.27 -0.65 24.18
N SER A 392 5.78 -0.77 25.41
CA SER A 392 7.12 -1.31 25.71
C SER A 392 7.31 -2.77 25.30
N ALA A 393 8.48 -3.10 24.76
CA ALA A 393 8.84 -4.48 24.42
C ALA A 393 8.74 -5.39 25.65
N GLY A 394 8.28 -6.64 25.46
CA GLY A 394 8.07 -7.60 26.56
C GLY A 394 6.78 -7.39 27.36
N VAL A 395 6.11 -6.25 27.25
CA VAL A 395 4.80 -6.01 27.90
C VAL A 395 3.67 -6.51 27.01
N ASN A 396 2.74 -7.27 27.61
CA ASN A 396 1.47 -7.61 26.99
C ASN A 396 0.42 -6.57 27.42
N PRO A 397 -0.01 -5.67 26.53
CA PRO A 397 -0.93 -4.59 26.91
C PRO A 397 -2.32 -5.10 27.29
N LEU A 398 -2.73 -6.29 26.85
CA LEU A 398 -4.01 -6.87 27.24
C LEU A 398 -4.00 -7.37 28.68
N VAL A 399 -2.84 -7.80 29.19
CA VAL A 399 -2.68 -8.13 30.63
C VAL A 399 -2.71 -6.86 31.46
N GLU A 400 -1.95 -5.84 31.05
CA GLU A 400 -1.91 -4.55 31.73
C GLU A 400 -3.28 -3.87 31.82
N LEU A 401 -4.08 -4.00 30.76
CA LEU A 401 -5.46 -3.49 30.74
C LEU A 401 -6.46 -4.45 31.40
N GLY A 402 -6.03 -5.59 31.97
CA GLY A 402 -6.90 -6.55 32.64
C GLY A 402 -7.90 -7.27 31.72
N ILE A 403 -7.64 -7.30 30.42
CA ILE A 403 -8.45 -7.99 29.40
C ILE A 403 -8.04 -9.46 29.30
N MET A 404 -6.75 -9.75 29.45
CA MET A 404 -6.22 -11.11 29.43
C MET A 404 -5.66 -11.45 30.82
N PRO A 405 -5.83 -12.69 31.32
CA PRO A 405 -5.15 -13.10 32.55
C PRO A 405 -3.63 -13.02 32.38
N GLY A 406 -2.93 -12.64 33.45
CA GLY A 406 -1.47 -12.70 33.52
C GLY A 406 -0.94 -14.13 33.51
N PRO A 407 0.38 -14.33 33.35
CA PRO A 407 0.99 -15.64 33.52
C PRO A 407 0.60 -16.24 34.87
N ALA A 408 0.22 -17.51 34.91
CA ALA A 408 -0.14 -18.19 36.15
C ALA A 408 1.01 -18.11 37.15
N GLY A 409 0.87 -17.27 38.19
CA GLY A 409 1.87 -17.09 39.26
C GLY A 409 2.26 -15.65 39.57
N GLU A 410 1.91 -14.66 38.75
CA GLU A 410 2.15 -13.25 39.07
C GLU A 410 0.89 -12.58 39.64
N THR A 411 0.82 -12.51 40.97
CA THR A 411 -0.07 -11.55 41.65
C THR A 411 0.20 -10.13 41.14
N PRO A 412 -0.83 -9.29 40.92
CA PRO A 412 -0.62 -7.91 40.50
C PRO A 412 0.33 -7.22 41.48
N SER A 413 1.38 -6.60 40.97
CA SER A 413 2.36 -5.89 41.78
C SER A 413 1.67 -4.72 42.48
N ASN A 414 1.48 -4.86 43.79
CA ASN A 414 0.93 -3.83 44.63
C ASN A 414 1.93 -2.64 44.63
N PRO A 415 1.54 -1.40 44.27
CA PRO A 415 2.45 -0.28 44.04
C PRO A 415 3.35 0.05 45.26
N VAL A 416 2.92 -0.36 46.46
CA VAL A 416 3.67 -0.22 47.71
C VAL A 416 4.98 -1.03 47.72
N VAL A 417 5.02 -2.19 47.07
CA VAL A 417 6.20 -3.08 47.08
C VAL A 417 7.31 -2.53 46.16
N GLY A 418 6.93 -1.90 45.04
CA GLY A 418 7.87 -1.25 44.13
C GLY A 418 8.59 -0.06 44.78
N ALA A 419 7.88 0.72 45.60
CA ALA A 419 8.47 1.84 46.35
C ALA A 419 9.50 1.36 47.40
N ILE A 420 9.21 0.26 48.09
CA ILE A 420 10.13 -0.31 49.10
C ILE A 420 11.41 -0.85 48.44
N ALA A 421 11.30 -1.50 47.28
CA ALA A 421 12.46 -1.99 46.54
C ALA A 421 13.36 -0.83 46.04
N ALA A 422 12.78 0.26 45.54
CA ALA A 422 13.52 1.44 45.12
C ALA A 422 14.27 2.12 46.28
N ILE A 423 13.64 2.18 47.47
CA ILE A 423 14.27 2.72 48.69
C ILE A 423 15.44 1.84 49.15
N ALA A 424 15.29 0.51 49.10
CA ALA A 424 16.35 -0.42 49.48
C ALA A 424 17.59 -0.31 48.56
N ILE A 425 17.38 -0.14 47.25
CA ILE A 425 18.45 0.05 46.27
C ILE A 425 19.17 1.39 46.49
N ALA A 426 18.43 2.46 46.79
CA ALA A 426 19.02 3.77 47.11
C ALA A 426 19.89 3.69 48.38
N ILE A 427 19.42 3.00 49.42
CA ILE A 427 20.17 2.79 50.67
C ILE A 427 21.45 1.97 50.41
N ALA A 428 21.37 0.90 49.62
CA ALA A 428 22.54 0.09 49.25
C ALA A 428 23.58 0.89 48.45
N GLY A 429 23.13 1.76 47.54
CA GLY A 429 23.99 2.67 46.77
C GLY A 429 24.73 3.68 47.67
N VAL A 430 24.03 4.25 48.65
CA VAL A 430 24.64 5.17 49.64
C VAL A 430 25.67 4.44 50.51
N ILE A 431 25.37 3.24 50.98
CA ILE A 431 26.30 2.44 51.78
C ILE A 431 27.56 2.09 50.97
N ALA A 432 27.41 1.67 49.71
CA ALA A 432 28.54 1.37 48.83
C ALA A 432 29.42 2.60 48.56
N HIS A 433 28.80 3.78 48.42
CA HIS A 433 29.53 5.04 48.24
C HIS A 433 30.33 5.42 49.49
N VAL A 434 29.74 5.28 50.69
CA VAL A 434 30.41 5.56 51.97
C VAL A 434 31.58 4.60 52.21
N VAL A 435 31.43 3.31 51.90
CA VAL A 435 32.52 2.31 52.00
C VAL A 435 33.65 2.63 51.03
N ARG A 436 33.34 3.09 49.82
CA ARG A 436 34.34 3.48 48.81
C ARG A 436 35.13 4.73 49.21
N ILE A 437 34.50 5.69 49.90
CA ILE A 437 35.18 6.88 50.44
C ILE A 437 36.11 6.50 51.59
N LYS A 438 35.70 5.60 52.50
CA LYS A 438 36.57 5.14 53.60
C LYS A 438 37.81 4.39 53.12
N ARG A 439 37.71 3.60 52.04
CA ARG A 439 38.87 2.89 51.45
C ARG A 439 39.89 3.80 50.74
N LYS A 440 39.55 5.04 50.41
CA LYS A 440 40.48 6.01 49.79
C LYS A 440 41.24 6.89 50.80
N LYS A 441 40.94 6.77 52.09
CA LYS A 441 41.55 7.58 53.17
C LYS A 441 42.50 6.79 54.09
N ASN A 442 42.77 5.52 53.78
CA ASN A 442 43.78 4.70 54.44
C ASN A 442 44.92 4.38 53.48
#